data_AF-A0A6C0ENW7-F1
#
_entry.id   AF-A0A6C0ENW7-F1
#
_cell.length_a   1.000
_cell.length_b   1.000
_cell.length_c   1.000
_cell.angle_alpha   90.00
_cell.angle_beta   90.00
_cell.angle_gamma   90.00
#
_symmetry.space_group_name_H-M   'P 1'
#
loop_
_entity.id
_entity.type
_entity.pdbx_description
1 polymer ?
#
loop_
_entity_poly.entity_id
_entity_poly.type
_entity_poly.pdbx_seq_one_letter_code
_entity_poly.pdbx_strand_id
1 'polypeptide(L)' 'MIEPQWLIVGVLTGLILGTVFIPPTRKSMGVPRPGDSETFFTETGCVRFEAVEVPCTAEPDSLNLLAAHK' A
#
# COMPACT_ATOMS: atom_id res chain seq x y z
N MET A 1 12.27 -30.16 34.98
CA MET A 1 10.93 -29.57 35.19
C MET A 1 11.01 -28.14 34.73
N ILE A 2 10.12 -27.68 33.85
CA ILE A 2 10.13 -26.29 33.38
C ILE A 2 9.54 -25.43 34.49
N GLU A 3 10.27 -24.39 34.89
CA GLU A 3 9.78 -23.44 35.89
C GLU A 3 8.73 -22.52 35.27
N PRO A 4 7.51 -22.42 35.85
CA PRO A 4 6.41 -21.68 35.26
C PRO A 4 6.72 -20.18 35.11
N GLN A 5 7.57 -19.63 35.98
CA GLN A 5 8.02 -18.24 35.92
C GLN A 5 8.77 -17.91 34.63
N TRP A 6 9.66 -18.80 34.18
CA TRP A 6 10.44 -18.60 32.96
C TRP A 6 9.58 -18.73 31.70
N LEU A 7 8.56 -19.59 31.75
CA LEU A 7 7.61 -19.75 30.65
C LEU A 7 6.75 -18.50 30.47
N ILE A 8 6.24 -17.92 31.56
CA ILE A 8 5.44 -16.68 31.51
C ILE A 8 6.28 -15.51 30.98
N VAL A 9 7.51 -15.36 31.48
CA VAL A 9 8.42 -14.30 31.01
C VAL A 9 8.70 -14.46 29.52
N GLY A 10 9.02 -15.67 29.06
CA GLY A 10 9.27 -15.93 27.64
C GLY A 10 8.08 -15.60 26.73
N VAL A 11 6.87 -15.96 27.16
CA VAL A 11 5.63 -15.65 26.41
C VAL A 11 5.39 -14.14 26.35
N LEU A 12 5.52 -13.43 27.46
CA LEU A 12 5.31 -11.97 27.50
C LEU A 12 6.34 -11.24 26.66
N THR A 13 7.61 -11.61 26.73
CA THR A 13 8.66 -11.01 25.91
C THR A 13 8.43 -11.29 24.42
N GLY A 14 8.06 -12.52 24.05
CA GLY A 14 7.73 -12.87 22.67
C GLY A 14 6.53 -12.08 22.13
N LEU A 15 5.50 -11.89 22.94
CA LEU A 15 4.32 -11.12 22.58
C LEU A 15 4.65 -9.64 22.35
N ILE A 16 5.44 -9.03 23.25
CA ILE A 16 5.86 -7.62 23.11
C ILE A 16 6.71 -7.45 21.85
N LEU A 17 7.66 -8.36 21.61
CA LEU A 17 8.50 -8.30 20.41
C LEU A 17 7.68 -8.44 19.13
N GLY A 18 6.75 -9.41 19.08
CA GLY A 18 5.92 -9.65 17.91
C GLY A 18 4.87 -8.55 17.64
N THR A 19 4.37 -7.88 18.68
CA THR A 19 3.32 -6.85 18.53
C THR A 19 3.87 -5.44 18.33
N VAL A 20 5.02 -5.12 18.95
CA VAL A 20 5.59 -3.76 18.90
C VAL A 20 6.59 -3.62 17.77
N PHE A 21 7.47 -4.61 17.57
CA PHE A 21 8.57 -4.50 16.60
C PHE A 21 8.25 -5.06 15.23
N ILE A 22 7.15 -5.81 15.09
CA ILE A 22 6.63 -6.25 13.79
C ILE A 22 5.31 -5.50 13.55
N PRO A 23 5.35 -4.21 13.19
CA PRO A 23 4.16 -3.59 12.66
C PRO A 23 3.74 -4.41 11.44
N PRO A 24 2.48 -4.86 11.33
CA PRO A 24 2.01 -5.40 10.06
C PRO A 24 2.26 -4.30 9.04
N THR A 25 3.12 -4.54 8.06
CA THR A 25 3.30 -3.65 6.93
C THR A 25 1.96 -3.62 6.22
N ARG A 26 1.10 -2.69 6.63
CA ARG A 26 -0.12 -2.39 5.92
C ARG A 26 0.38 -1.73 4.64
N LYS A 27 0.60 -2.56 3.62
CA LYS A 27 0.52 -2.10 2.23
C LYS A 27 -0.92 -1.60 2.09
N SER A 28 -1.14 -0.36 2.49
CA SER A 28 -2.42 0.30 2.28
C SER A 28 -2.62 0.25 0.78
N MET A 29 -3.54 -0.59 0.31
CA MET A 29 -4.01 -0.54 -1.05
C MET A 29 -4.66 0.83 -1.20
N GLY A 30 -3.87 1.79 -1.65
CA GLY A 30 -4.27 3.15 -1.93
C GLY A 30 -4.45 3.32 -3.42
N VAL A 31 -5.40 4.15 -3.80
CA VAL A 31 -5.47 4.64 -5.17
C VAL A 31 -4.31 5.62 -5.37
N PRO A 32 -3.56 5.55 -6.48
CA PRO A 32 -2.50 6.51 -6.80
C PRO A 32 -3.07 7.93 -6.83
N ARG A 33 -2.30 8.88 -6.33
CA ARG A 33 -2.64 10.30 -6.33
C ARG A 33 -1.92 11.02 -7.48
N PRO A 34 -2.53 12.11 -8.01
CA PRO A 34 -1.83 12.99 -8.92
C PRO A 34 -0.56 13.54 -8.25
N GLY A 35 0.61 13.20 -8.80
CA GLY A 35 1.93 13.56 -8.26
C GLY A 35 2.74 12.40 -7.70
N ASP A 36 2.16 11.20 -7.58
CA ASP A 36 2.92 10.01 -7.20
C ASP A 36 3.87 9.62 -8.33
N SER A 37 5.17 9.51 -8.03
CA SER A 37 6.21 9.10 -8.99
C SER A 37 6.61 7.62 -8.89
N GLU A 38 5.98 6.90 -7.96
CA GLU A 38 6.29 5.51 -7.67
C GLU A 38 5.58 4.56 -8.64
N THR A 39 6.16 3.37 -8.83
CA THR A 39 5.54 2.30 -9.62
C THR A 39 4.65 1.46 -8.72
N PHE A 40 3.38 1.28 -9.10
CA PHE A 40 2.42 0.50 -8.32
C PHE A 40 2.37 -0.93 -8.83
N PHE A 41 2.42 -1.88 -7.91
CA PHE A 41 2.39 -3.31 -8.21
C PHE A 41 0.97 -3.85 -8.02
N THR A 42 0.46 -4.54 -9.05
CA THR A 42 -0.78 -5.32 -8.99
C THR A 42 -0.43 -6.81 -9.01
N GLU A 43 -1.40 -7.68 -8.71
CA GLU A 43 -1.18 -9.14 -8.76
C GLU A 43 -0.84 -9.65 -10.17
N THR A 44 -1.16 -8.87 -11.20
CA THR A 44 -0.97 -9.22 -12.61
C THR A 44 0.17 -8.47 -13.30
N GLY A 45 0.83 -7.51 -12.63
CA GLY A 45 1.90 -6.73 -13.24
C GLY A 45 2.22 -5.41 -12.53
N CYS A 46 2.81 -4.48 -13.27
CA CYS A 46 3.13 -3.13 -12.80
C CYS A 46 2.35 -2.10 -13.61
N VAL A 47 1.83 -1.07 -12.95
CA VAL A 47 1.18 0.07 -13.61
C VAL A 47 1.89 1.36 -13.21
N ARG A 48 2.10 2.25 -14.18
CA ARG A 48 2.63 3.60 -13.99
C ARG A 48 1.59 4.58 -14.51
N PHE A 49 1.16 5.50 -13.67
CA PHE A 49 0.22 6.56 -14.03
C PHE A 49 1.00 7.85 -14.29
N GLU A 50 0.67 8.53 -15.38
CA GLU A 50 1.19 9.86 -15.68
C GLU A 50 0.00 10.82 -15.72
N ALA A 51 -0.07 11.72 -14.75
CA ALA A 51 -1.10 12.76 -14.69
C ALA A 51 -0.56 14.02 -15.37
N VAL A 52 -1.29 14.49 -16.38
CA VAL A 52 -1.00 15.75 -17.08
C VAL A 52 -2.17 16.71 -16.88
N GLU A 53 -1.84 17.98 -16.66
CA GLU A 53 -2.86 19.03 -16.64
C GLU A 53 -3.44 19.22 -18.04
N VAL A 54 -4.77 19.18 -18.14
CA VAL A 54 -5.49 19.43 -19.40
C VAL A 54 -6.29 20.72 -19.27
N PRO A 55 -6.38 21.53 -20.34
CA PRO A 55 -7.15 22.77 -20.31
C PRO A 55 -8.63 22.48 -20.08
N CYS A 56 -9.28 23.25 -19.22
CA CYS A 56 -10.71 23.14 -18.97
C CYS A 56 -11.50 23.55 -20.22
N THR A 57 -12.20 22.60 -20.84
CA THR A 57 -13.13 22.85 -21.96
C THR A 57 -14.58 22.85 -21.49
N ALA A 58 -15.50 23.31 -22.34
CA ALA A 58 -16.93 23.32 -22.04
C ALA A 58 -17.54 21.90 -21.98
N GLU A 59 -16.82 20.90 -22.49
CA GLU A 59 -17.14 19.48 -22.37
C GLU A 59 -16.55 18.94 -21.05
N PRO A 60 -17.37 18.37 -20.14
CA PRO A 60 -16.91 17.84 -18.86
C PRO A 60 -16.19 16.48 -18.97
N ASP A 61 -16.10 15.93 -20.18
CA ASP A 61 -15.52 14.62 -20.45
C ASP A 61 -13.99 14.67 -20.41
N SER A 62 -13.42 14.60 -19.21
CA SER A 62 -12.01 14.24 -19.06
C SER A 62 -11.86 12.72 -18.90
N LEU A 63 -11.91 12.02 -20.02
CA LEU A 63 -11.65 10.58 -20.10
C LEU A 63 -10.23 10.30 -20.60
N ASN A 64 -9.21 10.79 -19.90
CA ASN A 64 -7.86 10.20 -19.96
C ASN A 64 -7.83 8.77 -19.32
N LEU A 65 -9.00 8.12 -19.24
CA LEU A 65 -9.34 6.88 -18.55
C LEU A 65 -9.49 5.69 -19.51
N LEU A 66 -9.45 5.91 -20.82
CA LEU A 66 -9.42 4.84 -21.80
C LEU A 66 -8.18 5.02 -22.66
N ALA A 67 -7.11 4.34 -22.24
CA ALA A 67 -6.33 3.48 -23.12
C ALA A 67 -6.58 3.77 -24.60
N ALA A 68 -5.61 4.42 -25.24
CA ALA A 68 -5.22 4.17 -26.62
C ALA A 68 -6.27 3.31 -27.34
N HIS A 69 -7.34 3.94 -27.85
CA HIS A 69 -8.28 3.24 -28.71
C HIS A 69 -7.48 2.93 -29.97
N LYS A 70 -6.88 1.74 -29.94
CA LYS A 70 -6.20 0.95 -30.97
C LYS A 70 -5.94 1.63 -32.31
#